data_AF-A0A8B7DQW5-F1
#
_entry.id   AF-A0A8B7DQW5-F1
#
_cell.length_a   1.000
_cell.length_b   1.000
_cell.length_c   1.000
_cell.angle_alpha   90.00
_cell.angle_beta   90.00
_cell.angle_gamma   90.00
#
_symmetry.space_group_name_H-M   'P 1'
#
loop_
_entity.id
_entity.type
_entity.pdbx_description
1 polymer ?
#
loop_
_entity_poly.entity_id
_entity_poly.type
_entity_poly.pdbx_seq_one_letter_code
_entity_poly.pdbx_strand_id
1 'polypeptide(L)'
;MVLLENEGFLLQLANLYSKTKIQGSVLVTLKQYHGETKPKPRDLKSTDPNPHANGEPRCLFRATNGKKKYSTIVSIHLINI
;
A
#
# COMPACT_ATOMS: atom_id res chain seq x y z
N MET A 1 9.50 -1.70 5.78
CA MET A 1 8.64 -0.90 4.87
C MET A 1 7.86 0.05 5.75
N VAL A 2 7.85 1.34 5.43
CA VAL A 2 7.25 2.36 6.30
C VAL A 2 5.83 2.66 5.81
N LEU A 3 4.84 2.54 6.69
CA LEU A 3 3.47 2.98 6.43
C LEU A 3 3.37 4.48 6.76
N LEU A 4 2.97 5.28 5.78
CA LEU A 4 2.85 6.73 5.88
C LEU A 4 1.41 7.16 5.62
N GLU A 5 1.05 8.34 6.12
CA GLU A 5 -0.15 9.05 5.68
C GLU A 5 -0.04 9.48 4.22
N ASN A 6 -1.18 9.78 3.59
CA ASN A 6 -1.27 10.04 2.15
C ASN A 6 -0.31 11.14 1.68
N GLU A 7 -0.33 12.30 2.33
CA GLU A 7 0.56 13.42 1.99
C GLU A 7 2.04 13.06 2.19
N GLY A 8 2.36 12.39 3.32
CA GLY A 8 3.72 11.92 3.59
C GLY A 8 4.22 10.92 2.55
N PHE A 9 3.34 10.05 2.06
CA PHE A 9 3.67 9.11 0.99
C PHE A 9 3.96 9.83 -0.34
N LEU A 10 3.16 10.84 -0.72
CA LEU A 10 3.37 11.61 -1.94
C LEU A 10 4.72 12.35 -1.91
N LEU A 11 5.08 12.96 -0.78
CA LEU A 11 6.39 13.60 -0.59
C LEU A 11 7.54 12.61 -0.76
N GLN A 12 7.44 11.42 -0.15
CA GLN A 12 8.49 10.40 -0.29
C GLN A 12 8.52 9.78 -1.68
N LEU A 13 7.38 9.66 -2.37
CA LEU A 13 7.30 9.19 -3.74
C LEU A 13 7.99 10.16 -4.70
N ALA A 14 7.74 11.46 -4.57
CA ALA A 14 8.45 12.50 -5.33
C ALA A 14 9.96 12.46 -5.08
N ASN A 15 10.37 12.24 -3.83
CA ASN A 15 11.78 12.09 -3.45
C ASN A 15 12.43 10.85 -4.08
N LEU A 16 11.69 9.72 -4.15
CA LEU A 16 12.18 8.52 -4.84
C LEU A 16 12.46 8.80 -6.31
N TYR A 17 11.48 9.36 -7.04
CA TYR A 17 11.66 9.71 -8.45
C TYR A 17 12.79 10.71 -8.69
N SER A 18 12.92 11.72 -7.82
CA SER A 18 14.00 12.71 -7.91
C SER A 18 15.38 12.05 -7.77
N LYS A 19 15.52 11.05 -6.89
CA LYS A 19 16.79 10.34 -6.65
C LYS A 19 17.15 9.34 -7.74
N THR A 20 16.18 8.76 -8.43
CA THR A 20 16.40 7.81 -9.53
C THR A 20 16.27 8.44 -10.91
N LYS A 21 16.31 9.78 -11.00
CA LYS A 21 16.12 10.50 -12.27
C LYS A 21 17.19 10.19 -13.32
N ILE A 22 18.44 10.01 -12.88
CA ILE A 22 19.59 9.73 -13.76
C ILE A 22 19.72 8.22 -14.00
N GLN A 23 19.51 7.41 -12.95
CA GLN A 23 19.69 5.96 -13.01
C GLN A 23 18.77 5.24 -12.02
N GLY A 24 18.28 4.08 -12.43
CA GLY A 24 17.44 3.20 -11.62
C GLY A 24 15.98 3.26 -12.02
N SER A 25 15.13 2.56 -11.26
CA SER A 25 13.70 2.51 -11.48
C SER A 25 12.96 2.66 -10.16
N VAL A 26 11.75 3.21 -10.22
CA VAL A 26 10.81 3.22 -9.10
C VAL A 26 9.72 2.21 -9.42
N LEU A 27 9.61 1.17 -8.59
CA LEU A 27 8.52 0.21 -8.66
C LEU A 27 7.38 0.68 -7.76
N VAL A 28 6.21 0.90 -8.36
CA VAL A 28 4.96 1.16 -7.64
C VAL A 28 4.03 -0.01 -7.83
N THR A 29 3.46 -0.52 -6.75
CA THR A 29 2.46 -1.60 -6.78
C THR A 29 1.20 -1.17 -6.06
N LEU A 30 0.07 -1.65 -6.58
CA LEU A 30 -1.26 -1.43 -6.04
C LEU A 30 -1.89 -2.80 -5.76
N LYS A 31 -2.44 -2.99 -4.56
CA LYS A 31 -3.23 -4.17 -4.20
C LYS A 31 -4.47 -3.77 -3.42
N GLN A 32 -5.56 -4.49 -3.63
CA GLN A 32 -6.74 -4.37 -2.76
C GLN A 32 -6.33 -4.69 -1.31
N TYR A 33 -6.79 -3.87 -0.36
CA TYR A 33 -6.45 -3.99 1.05
C TYR A 33 -7.68 -4.33 1.87
N HIS A 34 -7.62 -5.48 2.55
CA HIS A 34 -8.73 -6.02 3.32
C HIS A 34 -8.56 -5.85 4.83
N GLY A 35 -7.76 -4.88 5.30
CA GLY A 35 -7.58 -4.61 6.73
C GLY A 35 -6.70 -5.60 7.51
N GLU A 36 -6.16 -6.62 6.85
CA GLU A 36 -5.34 -7.64 7.49
C GLU A 36 -4.02 -7.03 8.01
N THR A 37 -3.76 -7.19 9.30
CA THR A 37 -2.49 -6.80 9.97
C THR A 37 -1.69 -8.00 10.45
N LYS A 38 -2.32 -9.18 10.49
CA LYS A 38 -1.72 -10.45 10.90
C LYS A 38 -1.95 -11.50 9.81
N PRO A 39 -1.06 -12.49 9.68
CA PRO A 39 -1.29 -13.64 8.81
C PRO A 39 -2.59 -14.35 9.18
N LYS A 40 -3.30 -14.91 8.19
CA LYS A 40 -4.44 -15.80 8.46
C LYS A 40 -3.93 -17.13 9.02
N PRO A 41 -4.42 -17.58 10.20
CA PRO A 41 -4.20 -18.93 10.68
C PRO A 41 -4.51 -20.00 9.62
N ARG A 42 -3.73 -21.08 9.61
CA ARG A 42 -3.82 -22.15 8.62
C ARG A 42 -5.10 -22.99 8.75
N ASP A 43 -5.73 -22.95 9.93
CA ASP A 43 -6.90 -23.76 10.30
C ASP A 43 -8.25 -23.07 10.02
N LEU A 44 -8.24 -21.80 9.60
CA LEU A 44 -9.46 -21.14 9.13
C LEU A 44 -9.84 -21.71 7.77
N LYS A 45 -11.07 -22.22 7.66
CA LYS A 45 -11.59 -22.68 6.37
C LYS A 45 -11.74 -21.45 5.47
N SER A 46 -11.43 -21.58 4.18
CA SER A 46 -11.50 -20.46 3.22
C SER A 46 -12.87 -19.79 3.11
N THR A 47 -13.92 -20.44 3.62
CA THR A 47 -15.30 -19.93 3.72
C THR A 47 -15.54 -18.96 4.88
N ASP A 48 -14.62 -18.84 5.84
CA ASP A 48 -14.81 -17.92 6.95
C ASP A 48 -14.70 -16.46 6.44
N PRO A 49 -15.73 -15.62 6.65
CA PRO A 49 -15.68 -14.23 6.22
C PRO A 49 -14.46 -13.56 6.84
N ASN A 50 -13.68 -12.87 6.01
CA ASN A 50 -12.47 -12.19 6.49
C ASN A 50 -12.86 -11.21 7.60
N PRO A 51 -12.44 -11.43 8.86
CA PRO A 51 -12.87 -10.61 9.99
C PRO A 51 -12.36 -9.17 9.90
N HIS A 52 -11.41 -8.91 9.00
CA HIS A 52 -10.83 -7.60 8.75
C HIS A 52 -11.42 -6.87 7.53
N ALA A 53 -12.27 -7.54 6.75
CA ALA A 53 -12.95 -6.93 5.60
C ALA A 53 -14.03 -5.96 6.07
N ASN A 54 -13.62 -4.80 6.59
CA ASN A 54 -14.53 -3.68 6.77
C ASN A 54 -14.98 -3.26 5.37
N GLY A 55 -16.29 -3.14 5.16
CA GLY A 55 -16.95 -3.09 3.85
C GLY A 55 -16.54 -1.95 2.93
N GLU A 56 -15.76 -0.97 3.38
CA GLU A 56 -15.24 0.08 2.52
C GLU A 56 -14.03 -0.40 1.71
N PRO A 57 -14.10 -0.33 0.36
CA PRO A 57 -13.00 -0.74 -0.49
C PRO A 57 -11.81 0.21 -0.30
N ARG A 58 -10.68 -0.41 0.04
CA ARG A 58 -9.40 0.25 0.30
C ARG A 58 -8.31 -0.38 -0.54
N CYS A 59 -7.28 0.40 -0.83
CA CYS A 59 -6.15 0.00 -1.65
C CYS A 59 -4.82 0.29 -0.92
N LEU A 60 -3.89 -0.64 -1.00
CA LEU A 60 -2.52 -0.49 -0.49
C LEU A 60 -1.58 -0.15 -1.64
N PHE A 61 -0.98 1.03 -1.57
CA PHE A 61 0.09 1.46 -2.45
C PHE A 61 1.44 1.15 -1.82
N ARG A 62 2.39 0.66 -2.61
CA ARG A 62 3.79 0.46 -2.19
C ARG A 62 4.72 1.00 -3.25
N ALA A 63 5.73 1.76 -2.83
CA ALA A 63 6.74 2.34 -3.72
C ALA A 63 8.16 2.01 -3.23
N THR A 64 9.07 1.73 -4.17
CA THR A 64 10.47 1.43 -3.87
C THR A 64 11.40 1.73 -5.04
N ASN A 65 12.62 2.19 -4.75
CA ASN A 65 13.72 2.25 -5.71
C ASN A 65 14.73 1.10 -5.56
N GLY A 66 14.30 -0.01 -4.95
CA GLY A 66 15.15 -1.13 -4.56
C GLY A 66 15.86 -0.95 -3.21
N LYS A 67 16.08 0.29 -2.76
CA LYS A 67 16.74 0.60 -1.48
C LYS A 67 15.74 0.97 -0.39
N LYS A 68 14.93 2.01 -0.60
CA LYS A 68 13.91 2.47 0.37
C LYS A 68 12.51 2.02 -0.05
N LYS A 69 11.68 1.63 0.93
CA LYS A 69 10.32 1.10 0.72
C LYS A 69 9.30 1.87 1.56
N TYR A 70 8.33 2.49 0.89
CA TYR A 70 7.23 3.24 1.49
C TYR A 70 5.88 2.67 1.07
N SER A 71 4.85 2.91 1.87
CA SER A 71 3.49 2.48 1.58
C SER A 71 2.45 3.38 2.21
N THR A 72 1.25 3.42 1.62
CA THR A 72 0.07 4.08 2.18
C THR A 72 -1.19 3.28 1.86
N ILE A 73 -2.24 3.44 2.67
CA ILE A 73 -3.57 2.86 2.45
C ILE A 73 -4.51 4.00 2.08
N VAL A 74 -5.19 3.86 0.94
CA VAL A 74 -6.15 4.86 0.44
C VAL A 74 -7.54 4.24 0.40
N SER A 75 -8.51 4.93 0.99
CA SER A 75 -9.94 4.60 0.87
C SER A 75 -10.50 5.15 -0.43
N ILE A 76 -11.43 4.43 -1.07
CA ILE A 76 -12.00 4.87 -2.35
C ILE A 76 -12.68 6.24 -2.28
N HIS A 77 -13.24 6.61 -1.12
CA HIS A 77 -13.92 7.89 -0.93
C HIS A 77 -13.00 9.10 -1.15
N LEU A 78 -11.68 8.92 -1.00
CA LEU A 78 -10.70 9.97 -1.23
C LEU A 78 -10.24 10.05 -2.69
N ILE A 79 -10.70 9.14 -3.56
CA ILE A 79 -10.36 9.10 -4.98
C ILE A 79 -11.48 9.81 -5.75
N ASN A 80 -11.19 11.00 -6.25
CA ASN A 80 -12.05 11.68 -7.22
C ASN A 80 -11.63 11.26 -8.63
N ILE A 81 -12.57 10.76 -9.43
CA ILE A 81 -12.40 10.44 -10.86
C ILE A 81 -13.09 11.54 -11.68
#